data_AF-A0A3D1RV25-F1
#
_entry.id   AF-A0A3D1RV25-F1
#
_cell.length_a   1.000
_cell.length_b   1.000
_cell.length_c   1.000
_cell.angle_alpha   90.00
_cell.angle_beta   90.00
_cell.angle_gamma   90.00
#
_symmetry.space_group_name_H-M   'P 1'
#
loop_
_entity.id
_entity.type
_entity.pdbx_description
1 polymer ?
#
loop_
_entity_poly.entity_id
_entity_poly.type
_entity_poly.pdbx_seq_one_letter_code
_entity_poly.pdbx_strand_id
1 'polypeptide(L)' 'VAVIGDSEHLASIRLHEKAGFRTVGVLEAVGWKFERWIDSVIMQRSLTGADPGSPRQVAQAGPNRRAAGAGDAA' A
#
# COMPACT_ATOMS: atom_id res chain seq x y z
N VAL A 1 -4.84 -2.05 1.75
CA VAL A 1 -4.38 -1.37 2.98
C VAL A 1 -5.54 -1.36 3.96
N ALA A 2 -5.27 -1.47 5.26
CA ALA A 2 -6.26 -1.30 6.32
C ALA A 2 -5.84 -0.13 7.22
N VAL A 3 -6.83 0.67 7.66
CA VAL A 3 -6.66 1.78 8.59
C VAL A 3 -7.58 1.53 9.77
N ILE A 4 -7.01 1.43 10.97
CA ILE A 4 -7.74 1.14 12.20
C ILE A 4 -7.62 2.38 13.08
N GLY A 5 -8.75 2.96 13.44
CA GLY A 5 -8.77 4.02 14.45
C GLY A 5 -8.54 3.38 15.80
N ASP A 6 -7.58 3.90 16.54
CA ASP A 6 -7.11 3.48 17.86
C ASP A 6 -6.24 2.19 17.89
N SER A 7 -5.10 2.28 18.58
CA SER A 7 -4.19 1.15 18.84
C SER A 7 -4.81 0.14 19.82
N GLU A 8 -5.79 0.56 20.62
CA GLU A 8 -6.51 -0.30 21.56
C GLU A 8 -7.60 -1.17 20.89
N HIS A 9 -7.89 -0.98 19.60
CA HIS A 9 -8.86 -1.79 18.86
C HIS A 9 -8.31 -3.17 18.44
N LEU A 10 -7.89 -3.94 19.45
CA LEU A 10 -7.23 -5.25 19.31
C LEU A 10 -8.03 -6.27 18.50
N ALA A 11 -9.36 -6.23 18.54
CA ALA A 11 -10.20 -7.14 17.77
C ALA A 11 -10.04 -6.94 16.26
N SER A 12 -10.03 -5.70 15.79
CA SER A 12 -9.81 -5.37 14.38
C SER A 12 -8.37 -5.70 13.97
N ILE A 13 -7.39 -5.37 14.81
CA ILE A 13 -5.98 -5.67 14.56
C ILE A 13 -5.79 -7.17 14.36
N ARG A 14 -6.25 -7.99 15.31
CA ARG A 14 -6.14 -9.46 15.24
C ARG A 14 -6.88 -10.07 14.06
N LEU A 15 -8.02 -9.49 13.66
CA LEU A 15 -8.74 -9.90 12.46
C LEU A 15 -7.85 -9.71 11.21
N HIS A 16 -7.23 -8.55 11.08
CA HIS A 16 -6.35 -8.23 9.95
C HIS A 16 -5.05 -9.05 9.98
N GLU A 17 -4.45 -9.28 11.15
CA GLU A 17 -3.29 -10.16 11.33
C GLU A 17 -3.59 -11.58 10.81
N LYS A 18 -4.72 -12.16 11.21
CA LYS A 18 -5.18 -13.46 10.72
C LYS A 18 -5.40 -13.47 9.21
N ALA A 19 -5.80 -12.35 8.64
CA ALA A 19 -5.94 -12.17 7.20
C ALA A 19 -4.61 -11.88 6.50
N GLY A 20 -3.46 -11.96 7.17
CA GLY A 20 -2.12 -11.79 6.58
C GLY A 20 -1.67 -10.34 6.42
N PHE A 21 -2.30 -9.39 7.12
CA PHE A 21 -1.80 -8.02 7.21
C PHE A 21 -0.74 -7.91 8.31
N ARG A 22 0.20 -6.98 8.13
CA ARG A 22 1.15 -6.56 9.16
C ARG A 22 1.03 -5.06 9.41
N THR A 23 1.30 -4.60 10.62
CA THR A 23 1.42 -3.17 10.91
C THR A 23 2.61 -2.58 10.15
N VAL A 24 2.40 -1.43 9.51
CA VAL A 24 3.42 -0.69 8.77
C VAL A 24 3.61 0.74 9.27
N GLY A 25 2.74 1.21 10.16
CA GLY A 25 2.89 2.50 10.81
C GLY A 25 1.79 2.75 11.83
N VAL A 26 2.07 3.65 12.77
CA VAL A 26 1.10 4.19 13.72
C VAL A 26 1.25 5.71 13.67
N LEU A 27 0.14 6.40 13.50
CA LEU A 27 0.06 7.84 13.69
C LEU A 27 -0.46 8.07 15.11
N GLU A 28 0.43 8.49 16.01
CA GLU A 28 0.11 8.66 17.44
C GLU A 28 -0.72 9.92 17.68
N ALA A 29 -1.75 9.83 18.52
CA ALA A 29 -2.59 10.96 18.95
C ALA A 29 -3.06 11.87 17.79
N VAL A 30 -3.42 11.28 16.64
CA VAL A 30 -3.71 12.02 15.41
C VAL A 30 -5.17 12.48 15.32
N GLY A 31 -6.07 11.87 16.10
CA GLY A 31 -7.48 12.25 16.17
C GLY A 31 -7.94 12.52 17.61
N TRP A 32 -8.92 13.39 17.78
CA TRP A 32 -9.60 13.63 19.06
C TRP A 32 -11.07 13.25 18.96
N LYS A 33 -11.55 12.34 19.82
CA LYS A 33 -12.95 11.92 19.87
C LYS A 33 -13.29 11.37 21.25
N PHE A 34 -14.50 11.66 21.74
CA PHE A 34 -14.96 11.22 23.07
C PHE A 34 -13.97 11.56 24.19
N GLU A 35 -13.51 12.82 24.19
CA GLU A 35 -12.61 13.38 25.21
C GLU A 35 -11.28 12.63 25.37
N ARG A 36 -10.82 11.94 24.31
CA ARG A 36 -9.49 11.33 24.28
C ARG A 36 -8.81 11.49 22.92
N TRP A 37 -7.48 11.43 22.96
CA TRP A 37 -6.65 11.26 21.79
C TRP A 37 -6.75 9.82 21.29
N ILE A 38 -6.68 9.65 19.98
CA ILE A 38 -6.83 8.38 19.27
C ILE A 38 -5.70 8.26 18.25
N ASP A 39 -5.07 7.10 18.25
CA ASP A 39 -4.08 6.73 17.25
C ASP A 39 -4.73 6.33 15.92
N SER A 40 -3.95 6.26 14.85
CA SER A 40 -4.38 5.57 13.63
C SER A 40 -3.33 4.52 13.25
N VAL A 41 -3.70 3.25 13.32
CA VAL A 41 -2.84 2.12 12.93
C VAL A 41 -3.02 1.86 11.44
N ILE A 42 -1.90 1.80 10.71
CA ILE A 42 -1.85 1.47 9.28
C ILE A 42 -1.32 0.05 9.15
N MET A 43 -2.08 -0.81 8.49
CA MET A 43 -1.69 -2.19 8.21
C MET A 43 -1.70 -2.50 6.71
N GLN A 44 -0.80 -3.37 6.28
CA GLN A 44 -0.63 -3.74 4.88
C GLN A 44 -0.40 -5.24 4.71
N ARG A 45 -1.05 -5.80 3.69
CA ARG A 45 -0.83 -7.14 3.15
C ARG A 45 -0.40 -7.05 1.69
N SER A 46 0.59 -7.86 1.29
CA SER A 46 0.94 -8.05 -0.13
C SER A 46 -0.10 -8.94 -0.80
N LEU A 47 -0.53 -8.57 -2.01
CA LEU A 47 -1.50 -9.36 -2.79
C LEU A 47 -0.82 -10.41 -3.69
N THR A 48 0.44 -10.18 -4.06
CA THR A 48 1.17 -11.02 -5.02
C THR A 48 2.18 -11.95 -4.35
N GLY A 49 2.25 -11.97 -3.01
CA GLY A 49 3.29 -12.70 -2.26
C GLY A 49 4.68 -12.10 -2.40
N ALA A 50 4.87 -11.09 -3.26
CA ALA A 50 6.12 -10.35 -3.37
C ALA A 50 6.39 -9.59 -2.07
N ASP A 51 7.65 -9.65 -1.63
CA ASP A 51 8.11 -8.82 -0.53
C ASP A 51 7.95 -7.34 -0.91
N PRO A 52 7.23 -6.53 -0.11
CA PRO A 52 7.11 -5.09 -0.36
C PRO A 52 8.46 -4.36 -0.37
N GLY A 53 9.52 -4.93 0.21
CA GLY A 53 10.90 -4.42 0.12
C GLY A 53 11.66 -4.88 -1.12
N SER A 54 11.13 -5.83 -1.90
CA SER A 54 11.79 -6.28 -3.13
C SER A 54 11.79 -5.16 -4.18
N PRO A 55 12.90 -4.96 -4.91
CA PRO A 55 12.94 -4.02 -6.01
C PRO A 55 11.81 -4.33 -6.98
N ARG A 56 10.87 -3.40 -7.12
CA ARG A 56 9.81 -3.53 -8.11
C ARG A 56 10.51 -3.57 -9.47
N GLN A 57 10.47 -4.72 -10.16
CA GLN A 57 10.86 -4.77 -11.55
C GLN A 57 9.94 -3.83 -12.31
N VAL A 58 10.45 -2.64 -12.63
CA VAL A 58 9.82 -1.78 -13.61
C VAL A 58 9.94 -2.55 -14.91
N ALA A 59 8.81 -3.03 -15.45
CA ALA A 59 8.80 -3.62 -16.78
C ALA A 59 9.50 -2.61 -17.71
N GLN A 60 10.65 -3.00 -18.28
CA GLN A 60 11.37 -2.14 -19.20
C GLN A 60 10.38 -1.78 -20.31
N ALA A 61 10.11 -0.48 -20.48
CA ALA A 61 9.28 -0.01 -21.56
C ALA A 61 9.93 -0.50 -22.86
N GLY A 62 9.31 -1.49 -23.50
CA GLY A 62 9.75 -1.95 -24.81
C GLY A 62 9.78 -0.77 -25.78
N PRO A 63 10.67 -0.80 -26.80
CA PRO A 63 10.85 0.33 -27.69
C PRO A 63 9.49 0.76 -28.27
N ASN A 64 9.18 2.03 -28.09
CA ASN A 64 7.94 2.65 -28.51
C ASN A 64 7.77 2.41 -30.03
N ARG A 65 6.83 1.54 -30.43
CA ARG A 65 6.56 1.21 -31.85
C ARG A 65 5.85 2.35 -32.58
N ARG A 66 6.40 3.56 -32.52
CA ARG A 66 5.93 4.73 -33.28
C ARG A 66 7.12 5.52 -33.85
N ALA A 67 7.74 4.94 -34.86
CA ALA A 67 8.48 5.66 -35.91
C ALA A 67 8.75 4.70 -37.09
N ALA A 68 7.69 4.18 -37.70
CA ALA A 68 7.76 3.61 -39.05
C ALA A 68 6.76 4.40 -39.89
N GLY A 69 7.16 5.62 -40.22
CA GLY A 69 6.40 6.60 -40.98
C GLY A 69 7.38 7.50 -41.73
N ALA A 70 8.21 6.88 -42.57
CA ALA A 70 8.90 7.52 -43.69
C ALA A 70 8.57 6.59 -44.87
N GLY A 71 7.77 6.99 -45.85
CA GLY A 71 7.91 8.22 -46.60
C GLY A 71 8.87 7.92 -47.75
N ASP A 72 8.40 7.18 -48.76
CA ASP A 72 9.07 7.11 -50.05
C ASP A 72 8.00 6.96 -51.14
N ALA A 73 7.66 8.11 -51.73
CA ALA A 73 6.90 8.25 -52.95
C ALA A 73 7.51 9.43 -53.70
N ALA A 74 8.52 9.13 -54.51
CA ALA A 74 9.01 9.93 -55.62
C ALA A 74 9.54 8.97 -56.69
#